data_AF-A0A4Y7SKC4-F1
#
_entry.id   AF-A0A4Y7SKC4-F1
#
_cell.length_a   1.000
_cell.length_b   1.000
_cell.length_c   1.000
_cell.angle_alpha   90.00
_cell.angle_beta   90.00
_cell.angle_gamma   90.00
#
_symmetry.space_group_name_H-M   'P 1'
#
loop_
_entity.id
_entity.type
_entity.pdbx_description
1 polymer ?
#
loop_
_entity_poly.entity_id
_entity_poly.type
_entity_poly.pdbx_seq_one_letter_code
_entity_poly.pdbx_strand_id
1 'polypeptide(L)'
;RDECAYDGPGIYWHWATDIDSGLPMNEWSVFDPAAGFGGDGVPGTYTLPPDPDNVGATASPSPEMLPPNLVYKGCVQDGPFANLTLHLGPGRLVTTRCLVRWFHSLWRRQLDGTAVGKVLASTSFEEFRVAIDQGKSELHGGGHPIIGGEIDRMWWLWQQADPERRLYEVSGPSSTNPNVADQTTLDNELRYPGSGDSRKIRDIIDTSLEPSCFTYDPL
;
A
#
# COMPACT_ATOMS: atom_id res chain seq x y z
N ARG A 1 3.27 -8.29 18.12
CA ARG A 1 2.64 -8.80 19.36
C ARG A 1 3.65 -8.90 20.49
N ASP A 2 4.84 -9.44 20.22
CA ASP A 2 5.87 -9.71 21.24
C ASP A 2 6.52 -8.47 21.87
N GLU A 3 6.61 -7.35 21.14
CA GLU A 3 7.29 -6.13 21.61
C GLU A 3 6.34 -5.11 22.26
N CYS A 4 5.12 -5.00 21.75
CA CYS A 4 4.14 -3.98 22.18
C CYS A 4 2.90 -4.57 22.84
N ALA A 5 2.91 -5.87 23.17
CA ALA A 5 1.82 -6.60 23.84
C ALA A 5 0.43 -6.48 23.18
N TYR A 6 0.36 -6.17 21.88
CA TYR A 6 -0.90 -6.14 21.13
C TYR A 6 -1.46 -7.57 20.99
N ASP A 7 -2.67 -7.78 21.47
CA ASP A 7 -3.39 -9.07 21.46
C ASP A 7 -4.61 -9.08 20.53
N GLY A 8 -4.95 -7.94 19.93
CA GLY A 8 -6.04 -7.80 18.98
C GLY A 8 -5.80 -8.48 17.63
N PRO A 9 -6.83 -8.55 16.77
CA PRO A 9 -6.72 -9.12 15.43
C PRO A 9 -5.84 -8.27 14.51
N GLY A 10 -5.38 -8.84 13.39
CA GLY A 10 -4.85 -8.04 12.30
C GLY A 10 -5.92 -7.05 11.80
N ILE A 11 -5.51 -5.87 11.38
CA ILE A 11 -6.39 -4.84 10.84
C ILE A 11 -6.21 -4.71 9.34
N TYR A 12 -7.28 -4.39 8.63
CA TYR A 12 -7.24 -4.03 7.22
C TYR A 12 -8.19 -2.86 6.97
N TRP A 13 -7.99 -2.19 5.84
CA TRP A 13 -8.87 -1.11 5.42
C TRP A 13 -9.63 -1.51 4.15
N HIS A 14 -10.94 -1.68 4.26
CA HIS A 14 -11.80 -1.88 3.10
C HIS A 14 -12.08 -0.54 2.38
N TRP A 15 -11.06 0.02 1.74
CA TRP A 15 -11.07 1.36 1.16
C TRP A 15 -12.17 1.60 0.12
N ALA A 16 -12.57 0.57 -0.63
CA ALA A 16 -13.64 0.69 -1.62
C ALA A 16 -14.96 1.13 -0.98
N THR A 17 -15.28 0.70 0.25
CA THR A 17 -16.49 1.13 0.96
C THR A 17 -16.50 2.63 1.24
N ASP A 18 -15.38 3.17 1.71
CA ASP A 18 -15.24 4.60 1.97
C ASP A 18 -15.28 5.42 0.67
N ILE A 19 -14.70 4.89 -0.41
CA ILE A 19 -14.72 5.56 -1.71
C ILE A 19 -16.12 5.57 -2.32
N ASP A 20 -16.80 4.44 -2.31
CA ASP A 20 -18.14 4.28 -2.88
C ASP A 20 -19.22 4.98 -2.04
N SER A 21 -18.94 5.28 -0.77
CA SER A 21 -19.85 6.08 0.09
C SER A 21 -20.14 7.48 -0.46
N GLY A 22 -19.26 8.01 -1.31
CA GLY A 22 -19.32 9.39 -1.80
C GLY A 22 -18.97 10.46 -0.76
N LEU A 23 -18.78 10.09 0.50
CA LEU A 23 -18.38 11.01 1.57
C LEU A 23 -16.98 11.58 1.30
N PRO A 24 -16.68 12.81 1.74
CA PRO A 24 -15.34 13.35 1.65
C PRO A 24 -14.39 12.62 2.62
N MET A 25 -13.09 12.59 2.31
CA MET A 25 -12.12 11.76 3.04
C MET A 25 -12.01 12.10 4.53
N ASN A 26 -12.22 13.36 4.91
CA ASN A 26 -12.21 13.80 6.30
C ASN A 26 -13.41 13.26 7.13
N GLU A 27 -14.37 12.60 6.50
CA GLU A 27 -15.50 11.94 7.17
C GLU A 27 -15.33 10.42 7.25
N TRP A 28 -14.25 9.86 6.70
CA TRP A 28 -13.98 8.42 6.79
C TRP A 28 -13.45 8.03 8.17
N SER A 29 -13.95 6.94 8.72
CA SER A 29 -13.61 6.50 10.08
C SER A 29 -12.11 6.24 10.29
N VAL A 30 -11.40 5.79 9.25
CA VAL A 30 -9.94 5.59 9.28
C VAL A 30 -9.17 6.89 9.54
N PHE A 31 -9.76 8.05 9.24
CA PHE A 31 -9.18 9.36 9.44
C PHE A 31 -9.80 10.14 10.61
N ASP A 32 -10.63 9.48 11.43
CA ASP A 32 -11.15 10.07 12.66
C ASP A 32 -10.00 10.39 13.63
N PRO A 33 -10.00 11.57 14.28
CA PRO A 33 -8.92 11.98 15.17
C PRO A 33 -8.93 11.24 16.52
N ALA A 34 -9.99 10.56 16.92
CA ALA A 34 -10.04 9.83 18.19
C ALA A 34 -9.87 8.31 17.98
N ALA A 35 -10.60 7.74 17.02
CA ALA A 35 -10.65 6.31 16.76
C ALA A 35 -9.78 5.86 15.56
N GLY A 36 -9.36 6.80 14.71
CA GLY A 36 -8.59 6.53 13.50
C GLY A 36 -7.13 6.99 13.56
N PHE A 37 -6.58 7.32 12.40
CA PHE A 37 -5.16 7.63 12.17
C PHE A 37 -4.89 9.15 11.95
N GLY A 38 -5.82 9.99 12.42
CA GLY A 38 -5.77 11.44 12.24
C GLY A 38 -6.17 11.88 10.82
N GLY A 39 -6.55 13.14 10.70
CA GLY A 39 -7.13 13.76 9.51
C GLY A 39 -6.10 14.30 8.53
N ASP A 40 -6.50 15.33 7.79
CA ASP A 40 -5.69 15.89 6.69
C ASP A 40 -4.49 16.71 7.20
N GLY A 41 -3.55 16.99 6.30
CA GLY A 41 -2.47 17.93 6.57
C GLY A 41 -2.93 19.38 6.69
N VAL A 42 -2.19 20.19 7.44
CA VAL A 42 -2.44 21.64 7.57
C VAL A 42 -1.51 22.44 6.66
N PRO A 43 -2.01 23.23 5.69
CA PRO A 43 -1.18 23.97 4.75
C PRO A 43 -0.13 24.86 5.44
N GLY A 44 1.09 24.89 4.90
CA GLY A 44 2.17 25.73 5.39
C GLY A 44 2.91 25.20 6.62
N THR A 45 2.55 24.01 7.12
CA THR A 45 3.22 23.39 8.27
C THR A 45 4.34 22.42 7.88
N TYR A 46 4.47 22.11 6.59
CA TYR A 46 5.53 21.26 6.05
C TYR A 46 6.29 21.99 4.95
N THR A 47 7.61 21.82 4.95
CA THR A 47 8.49 22.27 3.88
C THR A 47 9.28 21.06 3.41
N LEU A 48 9.33 20.86 2.09
CA LEU A 48 10.13 19.77 1.53
C LEU A 48 11.61 19.97 1.89
N PRO A 49 12.29 18.91 2.39
CA PRO A 49 13.71 18.98 2.68
C PRO A 49 14.50 19.16 1.37
N PRO A 50 15.70 19.78 1.42
CA PRO A 50 16.59 19.84 0.28
C PRO A 50 16.97 18.44 -0.23
N ASP A 51 16.95 18.28 -1.56
CA ASP A 51 17.27 17.02 -2.24
C ASP A 51 18.20 17.30 -3.44
N PRO A 52 19.43 17.75 -3.18
CA PRO A 52 20.35 18.19 -4.25
C PRO A 52 20.71 17.07 -5.23
N ASP A 53 20.69 15.82 -4.77
CA ASP A 53 21.03 14.63 -5.56
C ASP A 53 19.79 13.94 -6.14
N ASN A 54 18.59 14.48 -5.91
CA ASN A 54 17.29 13.92 -6.31
C ASN A 54 17.08 12.45 -5.91
N VAL A 55 17.68 12.01 -4.80
CA VAL A 55 17.55 10.63 -4.30
C VAL A 55 16.19 10.40 -3.62
N GLY A 56 15.54 11.46 -3.18
CA GLY A 56 14.15 11.46 -2.72
C GLY A 56 13.13 11.48 -3.84
N ALA A 57 13.58 11.61 -5.10
CA ALA A 57 12.75 11.88 -6.27
C ALA A 57 11.84 13.12 -6.10
N THR A 58 12.25 14.08 -5.26
CA THR A 58 11.41 15.26 -4.96
C THR A 58 11.48 16.35 -6.01
N ALA A 59 12.39 16.25 -6.99
CA ALA A 59 12.45 17.16 -8.12
C ALA A 59 11.38 16.80 -9.17
N SER A 60 10.59 17.79 -9.58
CA SER A 60 9.49 17.64 -10.51
C SER A 60 9.88 18.01 -11.96
N PRO A 61 9.36 17.31 -12.99
CA PRO A 61 8.74 15.99 -12.97
C PRO A 61 9.74 14.93 -13.48
N SER A 62 10.00 13.91 -12.68
CA SER A 62 10.18 12.58 -13.29
C SER A 62 8.81 12.16 -13.84
N PRO A 63 8.74 11.37 -14.93
CA PRO A 63 7.48 10.86 -15.48
C PRO A 63 6.62 10.07 -14.47
N GLU A 64 7.20 9.70 -13.34
CA GLU A 64 6.65 8.80 -12.33
C GLU A 64 6.18 9.52 -11.06
N MET A 65 6.40 10.84 -10.91
CA MET A 65 6.02 11.57 -9.69
C MET A 65 5.22 12.84 -9.97
N LEU A 66 4.10 12.98 -9.25
CA LEU A 66 3.21 14.15 -9.35
C LEU A 66 3.88 15.40 -8.73
N PRO A 67 3.48 16.60 -9.18
CA PRO A 67 3.96 17.86 -8.62
C PRO A 67 3.88 17.89 -7.08
N PRO A 68 4.92 18.39 -6.38
CA PRO A 68 4.95 18.47 -4.92
C PRO A 68 3.68 19.02 -4.26
N ASN A 69 3.08 20.06 -4.85
CA ASN A 69 1.88 20.70 -4.34
C ASN A 69 0.60 19.83 -4.47
N LEU A 70 0.67 18.72 -5.20
CA LEU A 70 -0.40 17.72 -5.24
C LEU A 70 -0.19 16.60 -4.23
N VAL A 71 1.04 16.42 -3.71
CA VAL A 71 1.39 15.29 -2.82
C VAL A 71 1.52 15.74 -1.36
N TYR A 72 1.99 16.98 -1.11
CA TYR A 72 2.33 17.45 0.23
C TYR A 72 1.48 18.67 0.64
N LYS A 73 0.46 18.48 1.48
CA LYS A 73 -0.27 19.59 2.12
C LYS A 73 0.54 20.26 3.21
N GLY A 74 1.03 19.42 4.11
CA GLY A 74 1.28 19.83 5.48
C GLY A 74 1.30 18.66 6.44
N CYS A 75 1.77 18.92 7.64
CA CYS A 75 1.75 17.98 8.74
C CYS A 75 0.31 17.65 9.16
N VAL A 76 0.07 16.39 9.48
CA VAL A 76 -1.09 15.95 10.26
C VAL A 76 -0.97 16.55 11.66
N GLN A 77 -2.04 17.16 12.17
CA GLN A 77 -2.01 17.89 13.46
C GLN A 77 -3.03 17.36 14.49
N ASP A 78 -3.78 16.32 14.15
CA ASP A 78 -4.75 15.68 15.03
C ASP A 78 -4.57 14.15 15.09
N GLY A 79 -5.24 13.57 16.07
CA GLY A 79 -5.19 12.14 16.36
C GLY A 79 -3.85 11.58 16.83
N PRO A 80 -3.76 10.24 16.96
CA PRO A 80 -2.68 9.58 17.67
C PRO A 80 -1.30 9.77 17.01
N PHE A 81 -1.27 10.20 15.75
CA PHE A 81 -0.04 10.39 14.97
C PHE A 81 0.30 11.86 14.69
N ALA A 82 -0.40 12.83 15.29
CA ALA A 82 -0.13 14.26 15.13
C ALA A 82 1.34 14.65 15.45
N ASN A 83 1.92 13.99 16.45
CA ASN A 83 3.29 14.24 16.91
C ASN A 83 4.27 13.14 16.45
N LEU A 84 3.88 12.31 15.48
CA LEU A 84 4.75 11.27 14.94
C LEU A 84 5.95 11.93 14.24
N THR A 85 7.15 11.58 14.70
CA THR A 85 8.41 11.98 14.09
C THR A 85 8.92 10.85 13.20
N LEU A 86 9.00 11.12 11.90
CA LEU A 86 9.54 10.21 10.90
C LEU A 86 10.99 10.58 10.59
N HIS A 87 11.83 9.56 10.43
CA HIS A 87 13.27 9.73 10.15
C HIS A 87 13.67 9.36 8.71
N LEU A 88 12.69 8.96 7.89
CA LEU A 88 12.88 8.53 6.50
C LEU A 88 11.91 9.27 5.56
N GLY A 89 12.37 9.41 4.33
CA GLY A 89 11.67 10.05 3.23
C GLY A 89 11.75 11.58 3.24
N PRO A 90 11.10 12.25 2.26
CA PRO A 90 10.43 11.63 1.12
C PRO A 90 11.38 10.82 0.22
N GLY A 91 10.87 9.77 -0.43
CA GLY A 91 11.67 8.80 -1.18
C GLY A 91 12.74 8.14 -0.29
N ARG A 92 14.01 8.19 -0.74
CA ARG A 92 15.14 7.57 -0.02
C ARG A 92 15.90 8.51 0.91
N LEU A 93 15.38 9.72 1.15
CA LEU A 93 16.05 10.69 2.02
C LEU A 93 16.04 10.24 3.48
N VAL A 94 17.10 10.60 4.21
CA VAL A 94 17.17 10.47 5.68
C VAL A 94 16.93 11.86 6.26
N THR A 95 15.70 12.11 6.71
CA THR A 95 15.29 13.44 7.21
C THR A 95 14.43 13.28 8.45
N THR A 96 14.42 14.28 9.32
CA THR A 96 13.46 14.34 10.43
C THR A 96 12.27 15.20 10.02
N ARG A 97 11.07 14.62 10.01
CA ARG A 97 9.84 15.28 9.54
C ARG A 97 8.59 14.77 10.25
N CYS A 98 7.51 15.53 10.14
CA CYS A 98 6.18 15.09 10.55
C CYS A 98 5.58 14.07 9.56
N LEU A 99 4.49 13.41 9.96
CA LEU A 99 3.58 12.75 9.03
C LEU A 99 2.90 13.81 8.15
N VAL A 100 3.02 13.67 6.83
CA VAL A 100 2.45 14.60 5.85
C VAL A 100 1.34 13.90 5.08
N ARG A 101 0.22 14.58 4.87
CA ARG A 101 -0.97 14.04 4.18
C ARG A 101 -1.63 15.11 3.32
N TRP A 102 -2.29 14.72 2.23
CA TRP A 102 -3.10 15.62 1.39
C TRP A 102 -4.35 14.88 0.89
N PHE A 103 -5.51 15.16 1.48
CA PHE A 103 -6.80 14.66 0.98
C PHE A 103 -7.17 15.36 -0.32
N HIS A 104 -7.30 14.57 -1.38
CA HIS A 104 -7.61 15.06 -2.70
C HIS A 104 -8.50 14.10 -3.47
N SER A 105 -9.49 14.64 -4.17
CA SER A 105 -10.43 13.84 -4.94
C SER A 105 -9.79 13.12 -6.13
N LEU A 106 -8.64 13.58 -6.63
CA LEU A 106 -7.90 12.89 -7.71
C LEU A 106 -7.52 11.47 -7.32
N TRP A 107 -7.20 11.24 -6.05
CA TRP A 107 -6.70 9.96 -5.57
C TRP A 107 -7.78 8.87 -5.54
N ARG A 108 -9.06 9.25 -5.54
CA ARG A 108 -10.18 8.30 -5.43
C ARG A 108 -10.54 7.62 -6.75
N ARG A 109 -10.13 8.19 -7.89
CA ARG A 109 -10.71 7.87 -9.21
C ARG A 109 -10.47 6.45 -9.70
N GLN A 110 -9.44 5.78 -9.20
CA GLN A 110 -9.08 4.42 -9.61
C GLN A 110 -9.37 3.40 -8.52
N LEU A 111 -9.88 3.82 -7.37
CA LEU A 111 -10.02 3.02 -6.17
C LEU A 111 -11.51 2.83 -5.80
N ASP A 112 -12.39 2.75 -6.78
CA ASP A 112 -13.80 2.41 -6.53
C ASP A 112 -14.04 0.90 -6.58
N GLY A 113 -15.20 0.45 -6.09
CA GLY A 113 -15.59 -0.96 -6.11
C GLY A 113 -15.67 -1.56 -7.53
N THR A 114 -15.86 -0.72 -8.56
CA THR A 114 -15.85 -1.17 -9.97
C THR A 114 -14.44 -1.55 -10.41
N ALA A 115 -13.43 -0.78 -10.02
CA ALA A 115 -12.04 -1.07 -10.32
C ALA A 115 -11.55 -2.32 -9.56
N VAL A 116 -11.89 -2.44 -8.27
CA VAL A 116 -11.63 -3.65 -7.45
C VAL A 116 -12.27 -4.88 -8.09
N GLY A 117 -13.55 -4.80 -8.47
CA GLY A 117 -14.26 -5.91 -9.09
C GLY A 117 -13.64 -6.39 -10.41
N LYS A 118 -13.06 -5.48 -11.21
CA LYS A 118 -12.34 -5.85 -12.44
C LYS A 118 -11.08 -6.65 -12.14
N VAL A 119 -10.31 -6.27 -11.13
CA VAL A 119 -9.09 -6.99 -10.72
C VAL A 119 -9.42 -8.34 -10.12
N LEU A 120 -10.44 -8.43 -9.25
CA LEU A 120 -10.88 -9.71 -8.67
C LEU A 120 -11.42 -10.69 -9.73
N ALA A 121 -11.88 -10.19 -10.88
CA ALA A 121 -12.35 -11.00 -12.00
C ALA A 121 -11.22 -11.60 -12.87
N SER A 122 -9.95 -11.22 -12.64
CA SER A 122 -8.82 -11.78 -13.38
C SER A 122 -8.76 -13.30 -13.30
N THR A 123 -8.36 -13.94 -14.39
CA THR A 123 -8.44 -15.40 -14.55
C THR A 123 -7.14 -16.14 -14.25
N SER A 124 -6.02 -15.43 -14.23
CA SER A 124 -4.69 -15.94 -13.89
C SER A 124 -3.95 -14.94 -13.00
N PHE A 125 -2.95 -15.43 -12.26
CA PHE A 125 -2.09 -14.58 -11.44
C PHE A 125 -1.38 -13.51 -12.26
N GLU A 126 -0.97 -13.83 -13.49
CA GLU A 126 -0.35 -12.87 -14.43
C GLU A 126 -1.26 -11.69 -14.73
N GLU A 127 -2.53 -11.98 -15.06
CA GLU A 127 -3.52 -10.94 -15.32
C GLU A 127 -3.80 -10.12 -14.05
N PHE A 128 -3.94 -10.79 -12.91
CA PHE A 128 -4.20 -10.17 -11.61
C PHE A 128 -3.08 -9.19 -11.22
N ARG A 129 -1.81 -9.65 -11.22
CA ARG A 129 -0.66 -8.81 -10.84
C ARG A 129 -0.46 -7.63 -11.80
N VAL A 130 -0.68 -7.84 -13.10
CA VAL A 130 -0.56 -6.77 -14.10
C VAL A 130 -1.69 -5.77 -13.89
N ALA A 131 -2.92 -6.20 -13.60
CA ALA A 131 -4.03 -5.30 -13.37
C ALA A 131 -3.87 -4.45 -12.10
N ILE A 132 -3.19 -4.97 -11.07
CA ILE A 132 -2.87 -4.23 -9.84
C ILE A 132 -1.79 -3.19 -10.08
N ASP A 133 -0.68 -3.58 -10.71
CA ASP A 133 0.56 -2.78 -10.74
C ASP A 133 0.82 -2.05 -12.07
N GLN A 134 0.07 -2.37 -13.13
CA GLN A 134 0.35 -1.90 -14.48
C GLN A 134 -0.91 -1.50 -15.26
N GLY A 135 -0.74 -0.49 -16.13
CA GLY A 135 -1.79 -0.05 -17.04
C GLY A 135 -2.78 0.93 -16.43
N LYS A 136 -4.03 0.94 -16.95
CA LYS A 136 -5.05 1.96 -16.60
C LYS A 136 -5.75 1.70 -15.27
N SER A 137 -5.63 0.47 -14.75
CA SER A 137 -6.27 0.00 -13.52
C SER A 137 -5.34 0.01 -12.32
N GLU A 138 -4.18 0.67 -12.41
CA GLU A 138 -3.18 0.83 -11.35
C GLU A 138 -3.83 1.15 -9.97
N LEU A 139 -4.13 0.09 -9.22
CA LEU A 139 -4.77 0.16 -7.90
C LEU A 139 -3.73 0.34 -6.81
N HIS A 140 -2.57 -0.29 -6.97
CA HIS A 140 -1.53 -0.30 -5.94
C HIS A 140 -0.92 1.09 -5.74
N GLY A 141 -0.31 1.66 -6.76
CA GLY A 141 0.23 3.02 -6.72
C GLY A 141 -0.80 4.12 -6.91
N GLY A 142 -1.97 3.85 -7.51
CA GLY A 142 -3.15 4.70 -7.32
C GLY A 142 -3.55 4.79 -5.84
N GLY A 143 -3.31 3.71 -5.10
CA GLY A 143 -3.50 3.57 -3.65
C GLY A 143 -2.44 4.23 -2.79
N HIS A 144 -1.19 4.39 -3.24
CA HIS A 144 -0.11 4.97 -2.42
C HIS A 144 -0.48 6.30 -1.73
N PRO A 145 -1.15 7.28 -2.38
CA PRO A 145 -1.52 8.55 -1.75
C PRO A 145 -2.59 8.44 -0.65
N ILE A 146 -3.37 7.36 -0.62
CA ILE A 146 -4.50 7.18 0.30
C ILE A 146 -4.22 6.01 1.26
N ILE A 147 -4.15 4.80 0.71
CA ILE A 147 -4.12 3.52 1.44
C ILE A 147 -2.69 3.02 1.67
N GLY A 148 -1.68 3.67 1.08
CA GLY A 148 -0.28 3.26 1.17
C GLY A 148 0.13 2.13 0.23
N GLY A 149 -0.78 1.65 -0.63
CA GLY A 149 -0.57 0.52 -1.53
C GLY A 149 -0.91 -0.86 -0.93
N GLU A 150 -1.80 -0.92 0.05
CA GLU A 150 -2.25 -2.21 0.63
C GLU A 150 -3.16 -2.97 -0.35
N ILE A 151 -2.82 -4.23 -0.64
CA ILE A 151 -3.51 -5.09 -1.63
C ILE A 151 -3.67 -6.54 -1.12
N ASP A 152 -3.20 -6.88 0.09
CA ASP A 152 -3.12 -8.27 0.56
C ASP A 152 -4.50 -8.92 0.64
N ARG A 153 -5.49 -8.22 1.21
CA ARG A 153 -6.87 -8.74 1.27
C ARG A 153 -7.44 -9.02 -0.12
N MET A 154 -7.12 -8.18 -1.11
CA MET A 154 -7.61 -8.40 -2.46
C MET A 154 -6.97 -9.62 -3.11
N TRP A 155 -5.68 -9.83 -2.89
CA TRP A 155 -4.99 -11.04 -3.35
C TRP A 155 -5.57 -12.29 -2.70
N TRP A 156 -5.79 -12.23 -1.39
CA TRP A 156 -6.46 -13.32 -0.67
C TRP A 156 -7.85 -13.60 -1.23
N LEU A 157 -8.71 -12.58 -1.43
CA LEU A 157 -10.04 -12.76 -2.02
C LEU A 157 -9.97 -13.40 -3.42
N TRP A 158 -9.01 -12.99 -4.24
CA TRP A 158 -8.79 -13.56 -5.57
C TRP A 158 -8.38 -15.03 -5.49
N GLN A 159 -7.46 -15.41 -4.58
CA GLN A 159 -7.09 -16.81 -4.35
C GLN A 159 -8.29 -17.65 -3.88
N GLN A 160 -9.06 -17.15 -2.91
CA GLN A 160 -10.19 -17.89 -2.33
C GLN A 160 -11.36 -18.11 -3.30
N ALA A 161 -11.44 -17.37 -4.41
CA ALA A 161 -12.47 -17.60 -5.43
C ALA A 161 -12.29 -18.91 -6.22
N ASP A 162 -11.05 -19.41 -6.35
CA ASP A 162 -10.74 -20.73 -6.94
C ASP A 162 -9.39 -21.25 -6.40
N PRO A 163 -9.32 -21.67 -5.11
CA PRO A 163 -8.06 -21.97 -4.46
C PRO A 163 -7.34 -23.17 -5.07
N GLU A 164 -8.06 -24.12 -5.68
CA GLU A 164 -7.47 -25.26 -6.40
C GLU A 164 -6.57 -24.81 -7.55
N ARG A 165 -6.91 -23.71 -8.23
CA ARG A 165 -6.13 -23.16 -9.35
C ARG A 165 -5.23 -22.01 -8.95
N ARG A 166 -5.63 -21.19 -7.98
CA ARG A 166 -5.04 -19.86 -7.75
C ARG A 166 -4.08 -19.80 -6.56
N LEU A 167 -4.23 -20.67 -5.57
CA LEU A 167 -3.50 -20.55 -4.30
C LEU A 167 -1.98 -20.56 -4.49
N TYR A 168 -1.48 -21.42 -5.37
CA TYR A 168 -0.05 -21.59 -5.65
C TYR A 168 0.39 -21.02 -7.00
N GLU A 169 -0.47 -20.20 -7.64
CA GLU A 169 -0.15 -19.60 -8.92
C GLU A 169 0.78 -18.40 -8.73
N VAL A 170 1.90 -18.40 -9.45
CA VAL A 170 2.90 -17.33 -9.45
C VAL A 170 3.41 -17.10 -10.88
N SER A 171 3.71 -15.86 -11.22
CA SER A 171 4.24 -15.50 -12.53
C SER A 171 4.98 -14.17 -12.48
N GLY A 172 5.68 -13.84 -13.58
CA GLY A 172 6.32 -12.54 -13.76
C GLY A 172 7.80 -12.50 -13.38
N PRO A 173 8.47 -11.40 -13.73
CA PRO A 173 9.91 -11.28 -13.53
C PRO A 173 10.25 -11.12 -12.04
N SER A 174 11.31 -11.78 -11.58
CA SER A 174 11.83 -11.67 -10.22
C SER A 174 12.53 -10.33 -9.92
N SER A 175 12.71 -9.49 -10.94
CA SER A 175 13.42 -8.21 -10.87
C SER A 175 12.88 -7.23 -11.91
N THR A 176 12.85 -5.94 -11.57
CA THR A 176 12.53 -4.86 -12.51
C THR A 176 13.68 -4.56 -13.49
N ASN A 177 14.91 -4.98 -13.17
CA ASN A 177 16.04 -4.94 -14.10
C ASN A 177 15.96 -6.18 -15.02
N PRO A 178 15.66 -6.00 -16.31
CA PRO A 178 15.46 -7.11 -17.24
C PRO A 178 16.72 -7.92 -17.51
N ASN A 179 17.92 -7.37 -17.22
CA ASN A 179 19.18 -8.07 -17.45
C ASN A 179 19.50 -9.15 -16.40
N VAL A 180 18.78 -9.14 -15.27
CA VAL A 180 18.97 -10.09 -14.15
C VAL A 180 17.64 -10.72 -13.71
N ALA A 181 16.58 -10.53 -14.50
CA ALA A 181 15.26 -11.04 -14.18
C ALA A 181 15.10 -12.49 -14.65
N ASP A 182 14.74 -13.36 -13.73
CA ASP A 182 14.26 -14.71 -14.01
C ASP A 182 12.74 -14.76 -13.86
N GLN A 183 12.10 -15.86 -14.26
CA GLN A 183 10.70 -16.10 -13.92
C GLN A 183 10.57 -16.41 -12.42
N THR A 184 9.61 -15.76 -11.78
CA THR A 184 9.26 -16.03 -10.39
C THR A 184 8.64 -17.41 -10.26
N THR A 185 9.07 -18.12 -9.23
CA THR A 185 8.66 -19.47 -8.87
C THR A 185 8.41 -19.53 -7.36
N LEU A 186 7.72 -20.57 -6.93
CA LEU A 186 7.48 -20.87 -5.53
C LEU A 186 8.77 -21.13 -4.70
N ASP A 187 9.92 -21.32 -5.35
CA ASP A 187 11.22 -21.50 -4.69
C ASP A 187 12.01 -20.19 -4.52
N ASN A 188 11.56 -19.09 -5.11
CA ASN A 188 12.19 -17.79 -4.87
C ASN A 188 12.07 -17.41 -3.39
N GLU A 189 13.16 -16.86 -2.87
CA GLU A 189 13.30 -16.49 -1.47
C GLU A 189 13.05 -14.98 -1.30
N LEU A 190 12.08 -14.63 -0.46
CA LEU A 190 11.88 -13.27 0.00
C LEU A 190 12.78 -13.03 1.21
N ARG A 191 13.54 -11.93 1.16
CA ARG A 191 14.55 -11.58 2.17
C ARG A 191 14.08 -10.34 2.91
N TYR A 192 14.18 -10.36 4.25
CA TYR A 192 13.76 -9.27 5.12
C TYR A 192 14.92 -8.78 6.02
N PRO A 193 15.97 -8.15 5.46
CA PRO A 193 17.17 -7.79 6.22
C PRO A 193 16.84 -6.91 7.43
N GLY A 194 17.15 -7.40 8.62
CA GLY A 194 16.94 -6.66 9.87
C GLY A 194 15.51 -6.66 10.41
N SER A 195 14.54 -7.28 9.71
CA SER A 195 13.13 -7.31 10.10
C SER A 195 12.58 -8.73 10.32
N GLY A 196 13.25 -9.76 9.80
CA GLY A 196 12.82 -11.14 9.97
C GLY A 196 13.67 -12.12 9.18
N ASP A 197 13.35 -13.40 9.32
CA ASP A 197 14.01 -14.45 8.57
C ASP A 197 13.57 -14.44 7.10
N SER A 198 14.47 -14.86 6.21
CA SER A 198 14.10 -15.16 4.83
C SER A 198 13.13 -16.34 4.76
N ARG A 199 12.23 -16.31 3.77
CA ARG A 199 11.22 -17.36 3.52
C ARG A 199 11.05 -17.58 2.02
N LYS A 200 10.78 -18.82 1.61
CA LYS A 200 10.38 -19.06 0.22
C LYS A 200 8.92 -18.68 0.02
N ILE A 201 8.55 -18.28 -1.20
CA ILE A 201 7.17 -17.95 -1.53
C ILE A 201 6.22 -19.11 -1.17
N ARG A 202 6.58 -20.37 -1.46
CA ARG A 202 5.76 -21.54 -1.09
C ARG A 202 5.40 -21.66 0.39
N ASP A 203 6.22 -21.10 1.27
CA ASP A 203 6.05 -21.24 2.71
C ASP A 203 5.09 -20.20 3.29
N ILE A 204 4.70 -19.18 2.51
CA ILE A 204 3.94 -18.01 2.97
C ILE A 204 2.76 -17.65 2.08
N ILE A 205 2.60 -18.31 0.92
CA ILE A 205 1.57 -18.00 -0.07
C ILE A 205 0.15 -18.38 0.37
N ASP A 206 0.04 -19.33 1.29
CA ASP A 206 -1.21 -19.73 1.94
C ASP A 206 -1.27 -19.09 3.32
N THR A 207 -2.09 -18.04 3.45
CA THR A 207 -2.22 -17.30 4.71
C THR A 207 -2.79 -18.15 5.85
N SER A 208 -3.48 -19.25 5.55
CA SER A 208 -4.07 -20.13 6.57
C SER A 208 -3.05 -21.04 7.25
N LEU A 209 -1.87 -21.19 6.67
CA LEU A 209 -0.78 -22.01 7.20
C LEU A 209 0.22 -21.16 7.98
N GLU A 210 0.91 -21.79 8.93
CA GLU A 210 2.09 -21.21 9.56
C GLU A 210 3.15 -20.90 8.50
N PRO A 211 3.82 -19.73 8.56
CA PRO A 211 3.94 -18.83 9.71
C PRO A 211 2.87 -17.72 9.79
N SER A 212 1.96 -17.63 8.81
CA SER A 212 0.94 -16.57 8.75
C SER A 212 -0.25 -16.88 9.65
N CYS A 213 -0.86 -18.06 9.45
CA CYS A 213 -2.00 -18.60 10.18
C CYS A 213 -3.14 -17.58 10.45
N PHE A 214 -3.59 -16.88 9.42
CA PHE A 214 -4.72 -15.95 9.48
C PHE A 214 -5.63 -16.05 8.25
N THR A 215 -6.86 -15.56 8.40
CA THR A 215 -7.81 -15.37 7.30
C THR A 215 -8.41 -13.98 7.39
N TYR A 216 -8.87 -13.45 6.25
CA TYR A 216 -9.70 -12.25 6.25
C TYR A 216 -11.17 -12.59 6.47
N ASP A 217 -11.93 -11.62 6.97
CA ASP A 217 -13.40 -11.69 6.93
C ASP A 217 -13.85 -11.50 5.47
N PRO A 218 -14.66 -12.41 4.90
CA PRO A 218 -15.19 -12.27 3.55
C PRO A 218 -16.24 -11.16 3.40
N LEU A 219 -16.70 -10.54 4.50
CA LEU A 219 -17.70 -9.45 4.51
C LEU A 219 -17.22 -8.13 3.90
#